data_AF-A0A925TAF9-F1
#
_entry.id   AF-A0A925TAF9-F1
#
_cell.length_a   1.000
_cell.length_b   1.000
_cell.length_c   1.000
_cell.angle_alpha   90.00
_cell.angle_beta   90.00
_cell.angle_gamma   90.00
#
_symmetry.space_group_name_H-M   'P 1'
#
loop_
_entity.id
_entity.type
_entity.pdbx_description
1 polymer ?
#
loop_
_entity_poly.entity_id
_entity_poly.type
_entity_poly.pdbx_seq_one_letter_code
_entity_poly.pdbx_strand_id
1 'polypeptide(L)'
;LVPLYMLAAVQFFLSIMFPTIFALSVQGLGARTKYGSSLVIMAIVGGAIFPVIMGFVSDKANIQTAYVVPAACLLMVLVFALKNMKRKNVLLTAAH
;
A
#
# COMPACT_ATOMS: atom_id res chain seq x y z
N LEU A 1 -3.03 -27.63 -7.33
CA LEU A 1 -2.40 -27.44 -6.00
C LEU A 1 -1.44 -26.24 -5.97
N VAL A 2 -0.45 -26.17 -6.87
CA VAL A 2 0.50 -25.04 -6.95
C VAL A 2 -0.16 -23.65 -6.97
N PRO A 3 -1.24 -23.39 -7.74
CA PRO A 3 -1.87 -22.05 -7.78
C PRO A 3 -2.52 -21.65 -6.45
N LEU A 4 -3.04 -22.62 -5.70
CA LEU A 4 -3.70 -22.37 -4.41
C LEU A 4 -2.68 -21.91 -3.36
N TYR A 5 -1.50 -22.55 -3.33
CA TYR A 5 -0.41 -22.13 -2.46
C TYR A 5 0.11 -20.74 -2.81
N MET A 6 0.22 -20.41 -4.11
CA MET A 6 0.64 -19.07 -4.55
C MET A 6 -0.37 -17.99 -4.18
N LEU A 7 -1.67 -18.24 -4.40
CA LEU A 7 -2.72 -17.30 -4.02
C LEU A 7 -2.78 -17.10 -2.50
N ALA A 8 -2.63 -18.18 -1.73
CA ALA A 8 -2.56 -18.11 -0.27
C ALA A 8 -1.35 -17.27 0.20
N ALA A 9 -0.18 -17.47 -0.40
CA ALA A 9 1.00 -16.67 -0.09
C ALA A 9 0.78 -15.19 -0.42
N VAL A 10 0.27 -14.86 -1.60
CA VAL A 10 -0.03 -13.46 -1.99
C VAL A 10 -1.02 -12.81 -1.03
N GLN A 11 -2.10 -13.51 -0.68
CA GLN A 11 -3.12 -12.98 0.25
C GLN A 11 -2.56 -12.75 1.65
N PHE A 12 -1.68 -13.65 2.10
CA PHE A 12 -0.96 -13.51 3.36
C PHE A 12 -0.08 -12.25 3.37
N PHE A 13 0.70 -12.01 2.31
CA PHE A 13 1.50 -10.79 2.18
C PHE A 13 0.66 -9.51 2.05
N LEU A 14 -0.50 -9.57 1.38
CA LEU A 14 -1.38 -8.41 1.26
C LEU A 14 -2.04 -8.01 2.60
N SER A 15 -2.35 -8.98 3.46
CA SER A 15 -3.01 -8.75 4.75
C SER A 15 -2.21 -7.83 5.69
N ILE A 16 -0.88 -7.99 5.73
CA ILE A 16 -0.01 -7.21 6.62
C ILE A 16 0.25 -5.78 6.13
N MET A 17 0.04 -5.49 4.83
CA MET A 17 0.37 -4.18 4.25
C MET A 17 -0.48 -3.06 4.84
N PHE A 18 -1.81 -3.21 4.88
CA PHE A 18 -2.72 -2.19 5.38
C PHE A 18 -2.47 -1.79 6.85
N PRO A 19 -2.42 -2.72 7.82
CA PRO A 19 -2.14 -2.37 9.21
C PRO A 19 -0.74 -1.77 9.40
N THR A 20 0.25 -2.19 8.60
CA THR A 20 1.60 -1.61 8.64
C THR A 20 1.62 -0.17 8.12
N ILE A 21 0.96 0.10 7.00
CA ILE A 21 0.83 1.47 6.45
C ILE A 21 0.10 2.35 7.44
N PHE A 22 -1.00 1.87 8.03
CA PHE A 22 -1.74 2.61 9.04
C PHE A 22 -0.86 2.92 10.25
N ALA A 23 -0.19 1.92 10.82
CA ALA A 23 0.70 2.10 11.96
C ALA A 23 1.83 3.11 11.68
N LEU A 24 2.46 3.04 10.49
CA LEU A 24 3.52 3.97 10.09
C LEU A 24 2.99 5.39 9.83
N SER A 25 1.79 5.52 9.29
CA SER A 25 1.18 6.83 8.97
C SER A 25 0.78 7.63 10.22
N VAL A 26 0.47 6.95 11.33
CA VAL A 26 0.07 7.59 12.59
C VAL A 26 1.22 7.74 13.58
N GLN A 27 2.35 7.06 13.34
CA GLN A 27 3.51 7.08 14.21
C GLN A 27 4.16 8.48 14.24
N GLY A 28 4.34 9.03 15.45
CA GLY A 28 4.98 10.35 15.66
C GLY A 28 4.04 11.55 15.55
N LEU A 29 2.73 11.34 15.35
CA LEU A 29 1.76 12.43 15.14
C LEU A 29 1.15 13.01 16.45
N GLY A 30 1.40 12.37 17.60
CA GLY A 30 0.98 12.86 18.92
C GLY A 30 -0.52 13.19 18.99
N ALA A 31 -0.86 14.41 19.43
CA ALA A 31 -2.25 14.90 19.50
C ALA A 31 -2.98 14.97 18.14
N ARG A 32 -2.26 14.92 17.02
CA ARG A 32 -2.83 14.96 15.67
C ARG A 32 -3.10 13.58 15.08
N THR A 33 -2.81 12.49 15.80
CA THR A 33 -3.07 11.10 15.40
C THR A 33 -4.51 10.88 14.91
N LYS A 34 -5.51 11.47 15.60
CA LYS A 34 -6.92 11.34 15.21
C LYS A 34 -7.20 11.86 13.79
N TYR A 35 -6.56 12.96 13.40
CA TYR A 35 -6.68 13.52 12.05
C TYR A 35 -5.86 12.74 11.02
N GLY A 36 -4.68 12.23 11.41
CA GLY A 36 -3.85 11.37 10.54
C GLY A 36 -4.57 10.07 10.16
N SER A 37 -5.12 9.38 11.15
CA SER A 37 -5.89 8.16 10.94
C SER A 37 -7.11 8.37 10.04
N SER A 38 -7.84 9.48 10.22
CA SER A 38 -9.00 9.78 9.37
C SER A 38 -8.61 10.02 7.91
N LEU A 39 -7.46 10.67 7.67
CA LEU A 39 -6.99 10.93 6.31
C LEU A 39 -6.61 9.62 5.58
N VAL A 40 -6.00 8.68 6.30
CA VAL A 40 -5.64 7.36 5.75
C VAL A 40 -6.89 6.57 5.39
N ILE A 41 -7.92 6.60 6.24
CA ILE A 41 -9.20 5.93 5.96
C ILE A 41 -9.91 6.58 4.76
N MET A 42 -9.87 7.91 4.64
CA MET A 42 -10.39 8.61 3.46
C MET A 42 -9.64 8.21 2.17
N ALA A 43 -8.33 7.97 2.25
CA ALA A 43 -7.54 7.52 1.12
C ALA A 43 -7.91 6.11 0.63
N ILE A 44 -8.56 5.27 1.45
CA ILE A 44 -9.07 3.95 1.05
C ILE A 44 -10.10 4.08 -0.08
N VAL A 45 -10.86 5.19 -0.14
CA VAL A 45 -11.80 5.47 -1.24
C VAL A 45 -11.09 5.49 -2.60
N GLY A 46 -9.82 5.91 -2.64
CA GLY A 46 -8.99 5.82 -3.84
C GLY A 46 -8.82 4.37 -4.34
N GLY A 47 -8.90 3.40 -3.43
CA GLY A 47 -8.88 1.97 -3.74
C GLY A 47 -10.07 1.51 -4.62
N ALA A 48 -11.19 2.24 -4.65
CA ALA A 48 -12.31 1.95 -5.56
C ALA A 48 -12.05 2.47 -6.98
N ILE A 49 -11.14 3.42 -7.16
CA ILE A 49 -10.81 4.03 -8.45
C ILE A 49 -9.90 3.10 -9.26
N PHE A 50 -8.96 2.41 -8.62
CA PHE A 50 -8.00 1.52 -9.29
C PHE A 50 -8.66 0.32 -10.02
N PRO A 51 -9.65 -0.40 -9.44
CA PRO A 51 -10.40 -1.44 -10.14
C PRO A 51 -11.19 -0.93 -11.35
N VAL A 52 -11.74 0.29 -11.28
CA VAL A 52 -12.46 0.91 -12.41
C VAL A 52 -11.49 1.21 -13.55
N ILE A 53 -10.31 1.76 -13.25
CA ILE A 53 -9.24 1.98 -14.24
C ILE A 53 -8.79 0.64 -14.82
N MET A 54 -8.61 -0.39 -13.99
CA MET A 54 -8.23 -1.73 -14.44
C MET A 54 -9.28 -2.35 -15.37
N GLY A 55 -10.56 -2.21 -15.05
CA GLY A 55 -11.67 -2.67 -15.90
C GLY A 55 -11.67 -1.98 -17.26
N PHE A 56 -11.55 -0.64 -17.26
CA PHE A 56 -11.51 0.14 -18.49
C PHE A 56 -10.29 -0.18 -19.38
N VAL A 57 -9.14 -0.49 -18.77
CA VAL A 57 -7.93 -0.94 -19.50
C VAL A 57 -8.11 -2.36 -20.02
N SER A 58 -8.74 -3.24 -19.24
CA SER A 58 -9.04 -4.62 -19.65
C SER A 58 -9.95 -4.67 -20.88
N ASP A 59 -10.93 -3.78 -20.97
CA ASP A 59 -11.87 -3.70 -22.09
C ASP A 59 -11.21 -3.30 -23.41
N LYS A 60 -10.07 -2.62 -23.39
CA LYS A 60 -9.40 -2.08 -24.59
C LYS A 60 -8.19 -2.89 -25.07
N ALA A 61 -7.48 -3.58 -24.18
CA ALA A 61 -6.11 -4.01 -24.49
C ALA A 61 -5.73 -5.46 -24.12
N ASN A 62 -6.61 -6.27 -23.50
CA ASN A 62 -6.40 -7.65 -22.99
C ASN A 62 -6.09 -7.72 -21.48
N ILE A 63 -6.59 -8.77 -20.80
CA ILE A 63 -6.53 -8.99 -19.33
C ILE A 63 -5.09 -9.01 -18.82
N GLN A 64 -4.13 -9.48 -19.63
CA GLN A 64 -2.71 -9.46 -19.26
C GLN A 64 -2.17 -8.04 -19.00
N THR A 65 -2.62 -7.04 -19.75
CA THR A 65 -2.19 -5.65 -19.57
C THR A 65 -2.86 -5.01 -18.34
N ALA A 66 -4.05 -5.47 -17.95
CA ALA A 66 -4.75 -4.99 -16.78
C ALA A 66 -3.97 -5.29 -15.48
N TYR A 67 -3.17 -6.37 -15.43
CA TYR A 67 -2.32 -6.68 -14.27
C TYR A 67 -1.18 -5.68 -14.02
N VAL A 68 -0.87 -4.81 -14.98
CA VAL A 68 0.11 -3.72 -14.78
C VAL A 68 -0.39 -2.72 -13.72
N VAL A 69 -1.70 -2.53 -13.61
CA VAL A 69 -2.32 -1.61 -12.64
C VAL A 69 -2.02 -2.04 -11.19
N PRO A 70 -2.37 -3.26 -10.73
CA PRO A 70 -2.02 -3.71 -9.39
C PRO A 70 -0.49 -3.82 -9.17
N ALA A 71 0.30 -4.13 -10.20
CA ALA A 71 1.76 -4.12 -10.10
C ALA A 71 2.31 -2.71 -9.80
N ALA A 72 1.77 -1.67 -10.43
CA ALA A 72 2.12 -0.29 -10.16
C ALA A 72 1.71 0.16 -8.74
N CYS A 73 0.55 -0.29 -8.24
CA CYS A 73 0.15 -0.05 -6.84
C CYS A 73 1.13 -0.68 -5.84
N LEU A 74 1.56 -1.93 -6.07
CA LEU A 74 2.56 -2.59 -5.22
C LEU A 74 3.91 -1.87 -5.25
N LEU A 75 4.33 -1.32 -6.40
CA LEU A 75 5.52 -0.47 -6.51
C LEU A 75 5.41 0.80 -5.65
N MET A 76 4.27 1.47 -5.64
CA MET A 76 4.05 2.64 -4.79
C MET A 76 4.13 2.30 -3.30
N VAL A 77 3.56 1.16 -2.89
CA VAL A 77 3.68 0.66 -1.51
C VAL A 77 5.14 0.35 -1.17
N LEU A 78 5.90 -0.22 -2.09
CA LEU A 78 7.34 -0.47 -1.91
C LEU A 78 8.13 0.83 -1.71
N VAL A 79 7.86 1.86 -2.52
CA VAL A 79 8.49 3.18 -2.35
C VAL A 79 8.15 3.81 -0.99
N PHE A 80 6.89 3.68 -0.55
CA PHE A 80 6.47 4.11 0.78
C PHE A 80 7.23 3.38 1.89
N ALA A 81 7.38 2.05 1.79
CA ALA A 81 8.14 1.25 2.74
C ALA A 81 9.63 1.67 2.79
N LEU A 82 10.28 1.82 1.63
CA LEU A 82 11.68 2.24 1.53
C LEU A 82 11.92 3.64 2.13
N LYS A 83 11.01 4.59 1.88
CA LYS A 83 11.08 5.94 2.46
C LYS A 83 10.94 5.93 3.98
N ASN A 84 10.03 5.11 4.53
CA ASN A 84 9.87 4.97 5.97
C ASN A 84 11.07 4.27 6.65
N MET A 85 11.68 3.28 5.99
CA MET A 85 12.92 2.66 6.49
C MET A 85 14.10 3.64 6.56
N LYS A 86 14.21 4.57 5.60
CA LYS A 86 15.24 5.64 5.67
C LYS A 86 15.01 6.63 6.82
N ARG A 87 13.75 6.92 7.21
CA ARG A 87 13.43 7.83 8.32
C ARG A 87 13.86 7.31 9.69
N LYS A 88 13.82 6.00 9.93
CA LYS A 88 14.34 5.39 11.17
C LYS A 88 15.84 5.62 11.38
N ASN A 89 16.65 5.60 10.31
CA ASN A 89 18.09 5.85 10.41
C ASN A 89 18.45 7.32 10.70
N VAL A 90 17.62 8.28 10.30
CA VAL A 90 17.89 9.71 10.52
C VAL A 90 17.45 10.18 11.92
N LEU A 91 16.38 9.60 12.48
CA LEU A 91 15.96 9.91 13.86
C LEU A 91 16.90 9.30 14.93
N LEU A 92 17.65 8.23 14.58
CA LEU A 92 18.68 7.66 15.47
C LEU A 92 20.02 8.40 15.41
N THR A 93 20.29 9.22 14.38
CA THR A 93 21.52 10.04 14.31
C THR A 93 21.33 11.48 14.78
N ALA A 94 20.09 11.97 14.88
CA ALA A 94 19.76 13.30 15.40
C ALA A 94 19.37 13.29 16.90
N ALA A 95 19.31 12.09 17.51
CA ALA A 95 19.11 11.88 18.94
C ALA A 95 20.44 11.61 19.69
N HIS A 96 21.57 11.87 19.05
CA HIS A 96 22.89 11.92 19.65
C HIS A 96 23.46 13.34 19.56
#